data_AF-A0A075HJY4-F1
#
_entry.id   AF-A0A075HJY4-F1
#
_cell.length_a   1.000
_cell.length_b   1.000
_cell.length_c   1.000
_cell.angle_alpha   90.00
_cell.angle_beta   90.00
_cell.angle_gamma   90.00
#
_symmetry.space_group_name_H-M   'P 1'
#
loop_
_entity.id
_entity.type
_entity.pdbx_description
1 polymer ?
#
loop_
_entity_poly.entity_id
_entity_poly.type
_entity_poly.pdbx_seq_one_letter_code
_entity_poly.pdbx_strand_id
1 'polypeptide(L)'
;MIKVITFSLLFICVLTAIPISVNAQYAPDVKIIIASEIFHYGEKLDYTIIVSDVTGDDAVIYIIDSTGMRSPLYSTPISQEETRVIAPIAFDSIIWNDGEYSLELEYSGANDKTSFTIIDDGSIGIPYWINDLAKLWLNPPHIPDKEFAKGITYLIEQKVLDVQESGDELYIPKWFKFTTAWWSSGQITDTTYAHAIQYLLNEKFMIIPFNQESSDSTTEDFL
;
A
#
# COMPACT_ATOMS: atom_id res chain seq x y z
N MET A 1 -23.99 70.12 63.84
CA MET A 1 -24.14 68.64 63.91
C MET A 1 -24.25 68.10 62.48
N ILE A 2 -23.13 67.67 61.90
CA ILE A 2 -23.11 66.92 60.63
C ILE A 2 -22.20 65.72 60.90
N LYS A 3 -22.76 64.51 60.89
CA LYS A 3 -22.02 63.26 61.07
C LYS A 3 -21.42 62.86 59.72
N VAL A 4 -20.10 62.84 59.64
CA VAL A 4 -19.36 62.23 58.52
C VAL A 4 -19.24 60.74 58.81
N ILE A 5 -19.80 59.90 57.94
CA ILE A 5 -19.65 58.44 57.99
C ILE A 5 -18.59 58.07 56.95
N THR A 6 -17.42 57.66 57.41
CA THR A 6 -16.36 57.09 56.58
C THR A 6 -16.62 55.59 56.43
N PHE A 7 -16.78 55.12 55.19
CA PHE A 7 -16.88 53.70 54.86
C PHE A 7 -15.51 53.24 54.36
N SER A 8 -14.81 52.44 55.17
CA SER A 8 -13.53 51.84 54.80
C SER A 8 -13.80 50.52 54.07
N LEU A 9 -13.45 50.46 52.79
CA LEU A 9 -13.61 49.27 51.94
C LEU A 9 -12.32 48.44 52.00
N LEU A 10 -12.33 47.33 52.74
CA LEU A 10 -11.21 46.39 52.82
C LEU A 10 -11.38 45.35 51.69
N PHE A 11 -10.59 45.46 50.62
CA PHE A 11 -10.59 44.50 49.52
C PHE A 11 -9.54 43.41 49.82
N ILE A 12 -9.99 42.24 50.28
CA ILE A 12 -9.12 41.08 50.49
C ILE A 12 -9.00 40.33 49.16
N CYS A 13 -7.88 40.53 48.47
CA CYS A 13 -7.52 39.78 47.28
C CYS A 13 -6.92 38.43 47.71
N VAL A 14 -7.71 37.35 47.67
CA VAL A 14 -7.21 35.98 47.85
C VAL A 14 -6.63 35.52 46.51
N LEU A 15 -5.31 35.60 46.35
CA LEU A 15 -4.59 34.93 45.26
C LEU A 15 -4.53 33.43 45.58
N THR A 16 -5.44 32.64 45.02
CA THR A 16 -5.25 31.19 44.92
C THR A 16 -4.30 30.92 43.76
N ALA A 17 -3.03 30.65 44.08
CA ALA A 17 -2.08 30.11 43.11
C ALA A 17 -2.49 28.66 42.80
N ILE A 18 -3.07 28.44 41.61
CA ILE A 18 -3.24 27.10 41.05
C ILE A 18 -1.88 26.71 40.45
N PRO A 19 -1.22 25.63 40.91
CA PRO A 19 -0.06 25.12 40.19
C PRO A 19 -0.53 24.53 38.87
N ILE A 20 -0.33 25.26 37.78
CA ILE A 20 -0.51 24.74 36.42
C ILE A 20 0.69 23.83 36.15
N SER A 21 0.58 22.56 36.51
CA SER A 21 1.54 21.53 36.07
C SER A 21 1.19 21.12 34.63
N VAL A 22 1.49 22.00 33.67
CA VAL A 22 1.57 21.63 32.26
C VAL A 22 2.95 21.05 32.05
N ASN A 23 3.07 19.73 32.20
CA ASN A 23 4.22 19.00 31.69
C ASN A 23 3.99 18.84 30.18
N ALA A 24 4.38 19.84 29.39
CA ALA A 24 4.43 19.70 27.94
C ALA A 24 5.55 18.71 27.63
N GLN A 25 5.19 17.45 27.37
CA GLN A 25 6.14 16.46 26.89
C GLN A 25 6.63 16.93 25.51
N TYR A 26 7.95 17.10 25.38
CA TYR A 26 8.56 17.48 24.10
C TYR A 26 8.23 16.40 23.06
N ALA A 27 7.63 16.80 21.94
CA ALA A 27 7.38 15.95 20.79
C ALA A 27 8.02 16.63 19.57
N PRO A 28 8.73 15.90 18.70
CA PRO A 28 9.30 16.46 17.49
C PRO A 28 8.20 16.90 16.52
N ASP A 29 8.49 17.86 15.64
CA ASP A 29 7.63 18.12 14.50
C ASP A 29 7.88 17.05 13.44
N VAL A 30 6.81 16.48 12.87
CA VAL A 30 6.91 15.40 11.87
C VAL A 30 6.06 15.72 10.65
N LYS A 31 6.48 15.23 9.48
CA LYS A 31 5.74 15.32 8.22
C LYS A 31 5.89 14.04 7.41
N ILE A 32 4.82 13.66 6.74
CA ILE A 32 4.84 12.62 5.71
C ILE A 32 4.42 13.23 4.37
N ILE A 33 5.28 13.09 3.37
CA ILE A 33 5.08 13.65 2.03
C ILE A 33 5.10 12.51 1.03
N ILE A 34 4.00 12.34 0.28
CA ILE A 34 3.93 11.32 -0.77
C ILE A 34 4.50 11.90 -2.07
N ALA A 35 5.18 11.07 -2.86
CA ALA A 35 5.75 11.46 -4.15
C ALA A 35 4.69 11.75 -5.24
N SER A 36 3.50 11.16 -5.12
CA SER A 36 2.34 11.39 -6.00
C SER A 36 1.04 11.40 -5.18
N GLU A 37 0.07 12.20 -5.61
CA GLU A 37 -1.28 12.21 -5.03
C GLU A 37 -2.21 11.19 -5.73
N ILE A 38 -1.81 10.72 -6.91
CA ILE A 38 -2.56 9.74 -7.71
C ILE A 38 -1.65 8.55 -7.99
N PHE A 39 -2.14 7.35 -7.71
CA PHE A 39 -1.48 6.09 -8.04
C PHE A 39 -2.36 5.24 -8.94
N HIS A 40 -1.71 4.44 -9.77
CA HIS A 40 -2.34 3.42 -10.60
C HIS A 40 -1.89 2.02 -10.17
N TYR A 41 -2.65 1.00 -10.57
CA TYR A 41 -2.23 -0.37 -10.31
C TYR A 41 -0.90 -0.67 -11.02
N GLY A 42 -0.01 -1.40 -10.33
CA GLY A 42 1.37 -1.64 -10.75
C GLY A 42 2.37 -0.60 -10.25
N GLU A 43 1.92 0.50 -9.65
CA GLU A 43 2.80 1.49 -9.02
C GLU A 43 3.05 1.18 -7.53
N LYS A 44 4.20 1.64 -7.04
CA LYS A 44 4.61 1.47 -5.65
C LYS A 44 4.42 2.76 -4.88
N LEU A 45 3.91 2.65 -3.66
CA LEU A 45 3.83 3.77 -2.74
C LEU A 45 5.24 4.29 -2.43
N ASP A 46 5.48 5.58 -2.66
CA ASP A 46 6.75 6.26 -2.45
C ASP A 46 6.48 7.52 -1.62
N TYR A 47 7.10 7.61 -0.45
CA TYR A 47 6.90 8.71 0.47
C TYR A 47 8.18 9.03 1.23
N THR A 48 8.22 10.24 1.78
CA THR A 48 9.32 10.77 2.57
C THR A 48 8.80 11.20 3.92
N ILE A 49 9.45 10.69 4.97
CA ILE A 49 9.25 11.12 6.35
C ILE A 49 10.27 12.21 6.66
N ILE A 50 9.81 13.32 7.22
CA ILE A 50 10.65 14.41 7.71
C ILE A 50 10.39 14.59 9.19
N VAL A 51 11.44 14.62 10.02
CA VAL A 51 11.36 14.86 11.46
C VAL A 51 12.25 16.04 11.85
N SER A 52 11.84 16.85 12.84
CA SER A 52 12.68 17.93 13.38
C SER A 52 13.86 17.43 14.19
N ASP A 53 13.69 16.29 14.87
CA ASP A 53 14.71 15.69 15.74
C ASP A 53 14.66 14.17 15.63
N VAL A 54 15.85 13.56 15.53
CA VAL A 54 16.00 12.10 15.53
C VAL A 54 16.08 11.61 16.97
N THR A 55 15.02 10.97 17.45
CA THR A 55 14.92 10.40 18.80
C THR A 55 15.49 8.98 18.90
N GLY A 56 15.63 8.30 17.76
CA GLY A 56 16.00 6.89 17.66
C GLY A 56 14.83 5.91 17.78
N ASP A 57 13.60 6.40 17.97
CA ASP A 57 12.39 5.58 17.93
C ASP A 57 12.08 5.09 16.50
N ASP A 58 11.14 4.15 16.39
CA ASP A 58 10.58 3.75 15.11
C ASP A 58 9.44 4.71 14.71
N ALA A 59 9.41 5.10 13.44
CA ALA A 59 8.24 5.68 12.81
C ALA A 59 7.28 4.56 12.41
N VAL A 60 6.02 4.69 12.84
CA VAL A 60 4.95 3.75 12.51
C VAL A 60 4.01 4.41 11.52
N ILE A 61 3.79 3.75 10.38
CA ILE A 61 2.92 4.22 9.32
C ILE A 61 1.66 3.37 9.34
N TYR A 62 0.52 4.03 9.43
CA TYR A 62 -0.80 3.43 9.27
C TYR A 62 -1.38 3.83 7.93
N ILE A 63 -2.10 2.91 7.32
CA ILE A 63 -2.94 3.18 6.17
C ILE A 63 -4.40 3.19 6.60
N ILE A 64 -5.14 4.17 6.09
CA ILE A 64 -6.57 4.32 6.29
C ILE A 64 -7.22 4.15 4.93
N ASP A 65 -8.10 3.16 4.79
CA ASP A 65 -8.81 2.91 3.55
C ASP A 65 -10.02 3.84 3.36
N SER A 66 -10.69 3.70 2.22
CA SER A 66 -11.88 4.49 1.86
C SER A 66 -13.08 4.27 2.79
N THR A 67 -13.09 3.19 3.58
CA THR A 67 -14.10 2.92 4.62
C THR A 67 -13.74 3.56 5.97
N GLY A 68 -12.53 4.12 6.09
CA GLY A 68 -11.98 4.67 7.32
C GLY A 68 -11.31 3.62 8.21
N MET A 69 -11.13 2.39 7.76
CA MET A 69 -10.44 1.35 8.51
C MET A 69 -8.94 1.66 8.54
N ARG A 70 -8.40 1.78 9.77
CA ARG A 70 -6.99 2.07 10.03
C ARG A 70 -6.22 0.78 10.30
N SER A 71 -5.22 0.49 9.47
CA SER A 71 -4.38 -0.71 9.57
C SER A 71 -2.90 -0.33 9.64
N PRO A 72 -2.06 -1.04 10.41
CA PRO A 72 -0.62 -0.83 10.35
C PRO A 72 -0.08 -1.21 8.97
N LEU A 73 0.68 -0.31 8.34
CA LEU A 73 1.28 -0.53 7.03
C LEU A 73 2.75 -0.92 7.14
N TYR A 74 3.54 -0.12 7.85
CA TYR A 74 4.99 -0.30 7.93
C TYR A 74 5.57 0.36 9.18
N SER A 75 6.70 -0.15 9.66
CA SER A 75 7.46 0.45 10.76
C SER A 75 8.93 0.51 10.37
N THR A 76 9.57 1.65 10.59
CA THR A 76 10.99 1.84 10.27
C THR A 76 11.69 2.70 11.31
N PRO A 77 12.94 2.35 11.71
CA PRO A 77 13.73 3.22 12.55
C PRO A 77 14.08 4.52 11.81
N ILE A 78 14.01 5.64 12.51
CA ILE A 78 14.45 6.94 12.00
C ILE A 78 15.86 7.22 12.49
N SER A 79 16.79 7.39 11.55
CA SER A 79 18.22 7.62 11.83
C SER A 79 18.74 8.97 11.31
N GLN A 80 17.91 9.67 10.51
CA GLN A 80 18.21 10.95 9.91
C GLN A 80 16.92 11.75 9.75
N GLU A 81 17.03 13.08 9.63
CA GLU A 81 15.88 13.99 9.55
C GLU A 81 14.96 13.69 8.37
N GLU A 82 15.49 13.21 7.24
CA GLU A 82 14.73 12.88 6.03
C GLU A 82 14.91 11.40 5.67
N THR A 83 13.82 10.63 5.68
CA THR A 83 13.84 9.20 5.36
C THR A 83 12.85 8.91 4.23
N ARG A 84 13.36 8.61 3.03
CA ARG A 84 12.55 8.16 1.89
C ARG A 84 12.30 6.65 1.99
N VAL A 85 11.05 6.26 1.81
CA VAL A 85 10.60 4.88 1.83
C VAL A 85 9.84 4.58 0.54
N ILE A 86 10.24 3.51 -0.14
CA ILE A 86 9.55 2.96 -1.29
C ILE A 86 8.98 1.61 -0.89
N ALA A 87 7.68 1.41 -1.07
CA ALA A 87 7.03 0.15 -0.77
C ALA A 87 7.67 -1.00 -1.57
N PRO A 88 7.87 -2.19 -0.96
CA PRO A 88 8.44 -3.32 -1.66
C PRO A 88 7.50 -3.84 -2.76
N ILE A 89 6.19 -3.72 -2.53
CA ILE A 89 5.11 -4.23 -3.37
C ILE A 89 4.34 -3.07 -4.02
N ALA A 90 3.84 -3.32 -5.23
CA ALA A 90 2.97 -2.40 -5.94
C ALA A 90 1.49 -2.60 -5.53
N PHE A 91 0.63 -1.65 -5.88
CA PHE A 91 -0.81 -1.79 -5.77
C PHE A 91 -1.33 -2.77 -6.82
N ASP A 92 -2.06 -3.81 -6.39
CA ASP A 92 -2.81 -4.71 -7.25
C ASP A 92 -4.32 -4.62 -6.93
N SER A 93 -5.15 -4.96 -7.91
CA SER A 93 -6.61 -4.84 -7.79
C SER A 93 -7.26 -5.96 -6.97
N ILE A 94 -6.48 -6.91 -6.44
CA ILE A 94 -6.99 -8.01 -5.60
C ILE A 94 -7.06 -7.54 -4.15
N ILE A 95 -6.03 -6.84 -3.69
CA ILE A 95 -5.92 -6.33 -2.32
C ILE A 95 -6.46 -4.91 -2.22
N TRP A 96 -6.24 -4.09 -3.24
CA TRP A 96 -6.55 -2.66 -3.21
C TRP A 96 -7.74 -2.35 -4.10
N ASN A 97 -8.64 -1.51 -3.60
CA ASN A 97 -9.72 -0.93 -4.39
C ASN A 97 -9.28 0.44 -4.89
N ASP A 98 -9.91 0.93 -5.95
CA ASP A 98 -9.79 2.34 -6.33
C ASP A 98 -10.49 3.22 -5.29
N GLY A 99 -10.00 4.44 -5.12
CA GLY A 99 -10.54 5.40 -4.16
C GLY A 99 -9.47 6.10 -3.33
N GLU A 100 -9.96 6.89 -2.37
CA GLU A 100 -9.11 7.70 -1.48
C GLU A 100 -8.57 6.86 -0.32
N TYR A 101 -7.28 7.02 -0.06
CA TYR A 101 -6.56 6.46 1.06
C TYR A 101 -5.83 7.57 1.81
N SER A 102 -5.51 7.33 3.07
CA SER A 102 -4.60 8.18 3.83
C SER A 102 -3.47 7.41 4.46
N LEU A 103 -2.30 8.05 4.55
CA LEU A 103 -1.21 7.62 5.41
C LEU A 103 -1.19 8.47 6.66
N GLU A 104 -1.06 7.82 7.80
CA GLU A 104 -0.88 8.46 9.10
C GLU A 104 0.45 8.00 9.68
N LEU A 105 1.34 8.96 9.92
CA LEU A 105 2.63 8.77 10.56
C LEU A 105 2.47 8.99 12.06
N GLU A 106 3.00 8.08 12.86
CA GLU A 106 3.26 8.29 14.29
C GLU A 106 4.75 8.15 14.58
N TYR A 107 5.31 9.11 15.31
CA TYR A 107 6.71 9.09 15.71
C TYR A 107 6.93 9.89 17.00
N SER A 108 7.46 9.24 18.04
CA SER A 108 7.83 9.89 19.33
C SER A 108 6.71 10.75 19.95
N GLY A 109 5.45 10.32 19.80
CA GLY A 109 4.27 11.05 20.30
C GLY A 109 3.73 12.15 19.37
N ALA A 110 4.41 12.44 18.27
CA ALA A 110 3.92 13.31 17.19
C ALA A 110 3.23 12.49 16.10
N ASN A 111 2.34 13.13 15.35
CA ASN A 111 1.70 12.54 14.18
C ASN A 111 1.55 13.54 13.04
N ASP A 112 1.48 13.01 11.82
CA ASP A 112 1.11 13.76 10.62
C ASP A 112 0.31 12.86 9.68
N LYS A 113 -0.50 13.47 8.82
CA LYS A 113 -1.41 12.74 7.93
C LYS A 113 -1.42 13.35 6.53
N THR A 114 -1.44 12.48 5.53
CA THR A 114 -1.54 12.84 4.11
C THR A 114 -2.45 11.87 3.37
N SER A 115 -2.98 12.26 2.20
CA SER A 115 -3.92 11.46 1.41
C SER A 115 -3.40 11.25 -0.01
N PHE A 116 -3.82 10.14 -0.61
CA PHE A 116 -3.63 9.83 -2.02
C PHE A 116 -4.84 9.07 -2.55
N THR A 117 -4.96 8.96 -3.87
CA THR A 117 -6.05 8.24 -4.52
C THR A 117 -5.48 7.16 -5.44
N ILE A 118 -6.04 5.96 -5.36
CA ILE A 118 -5.81 4.91 -6.38
C ILE A 118 -6.89 5.08 -7.45
N ILE A 119 -6.49 5.21 -8.71
CA ILE A 119 -7.40 5.32 -9.86
C ILE A 119 -7.16 4.15 -10.80
N ASP A 120 -8.22 3.40 -11.09
CA ASP A 120 -8.21 2.42 -12.17
C ASP A 120 -8.28 3.14 -13.52
N ASP A 121 -7.13 3.23 -14.20
CA ASP A 121 -6.99 3.75 -15.56
C ASP A 121 -6.83 2.63 -16.60
N GLY A 122 -7.04 1.37 -16.20
CA GLY A 122 -6.74 0.17 -16.98
C GLY A 122 -5.30 -0.32 -16.86
N SER A 123 -4.44 0.33 -16.06
CA SER A 123 -3.16 -0.25 -15.67
C SER A 123 -3.38 -1.51 -14.84
N ILE A 124 -2.47 -2.48 -14.96
CA ILE A 124 -2.58 -3.77 -14.28
C ILE A 124 -1.40 -3.90 -13.32
N GLY A 125 -1.71 -4.12 -12.04
CA GLY A 125 -0.76 -4.54 -11.03
C GLY A 125 -0.80 -6.04 -10.88
N ILE A 126 0.35 -6.71 -11.08
CA ILE A 126 0.44 -8.16 -10.89
C ILE A 126 0.90 -8.42 -9.46
N PRO A 127 0.18 -9.25 -8.68
CA PRO A 127 0.57 -9.60 -7.32
C PRO A 127 2.03 -10.08 -7.24
N TYR A 128 2.76 -9.57 -6.24
CA TYR A 128 4.21 -9.78 -6.12
C TYR A 128 4.60 -11.28 -6.13
N TRP A 129 3.78 -12.15 -5.56
CA TRP A 129 4.07 -13.57 -5.47
C TRP A 129 4.08 -14.26 -6.84
N ILE A 130 3.38 -13.71 -7.85
CA ILE A 130 3.45 -14.20 -9.24
C ILE A 130 4.84 -13.91 -9.81
N ASN A 131 5.43 -12.77 -9.46
CA ASN A 131 6.79 -12.41 -9.85
C ASN A 131 7.81 -13.39 -9.22
N ASP A 132 7.59 -13.76 -7.96
CA ASP A 132 8.40 -14.77 -7.29
C ASP A 132 8.24 -16.16 -7.94
N LEU A 133 7.01 -16.53 -8.29
CA LEU A 133 6.72 -17.76 -9.04
C LEU A 133 7.43 -17.77 -10.42
N ALA A 134 7.42 -16.64 -11.12
CA ALA A 134 8.11 -16.47 -12.40
C ALA A 134 9.62 -16.61 -12.25
N LYS A 135 10.22 -16.05 -11.19
CA LYS A 135 11.65 -16.23 -10.91
C LYS A 135 12.02 -17.70 -10.68
N LEU A 136 11.18 -18.46 -9.98
CA LEU A 136 11.34 -19.92 -9.80
C LEU A 136 11.14 -20.71 -11.11
N TRP A 137 10.32 -20.22 -12.03
CA TRP A 137 10.11 -20.84 -13.34
C TRP A 137 11.27 -20.58 -14.32
N LEU A 138 11.92 -19.43 -14.18
CA LEU A 138 13.07 -19.01 -15.00
C LEU A 138 14.40 -19.55 -14.48
N ASN A 139 14.58 -19.61 -13.17
CA ASN A 139 15.86 -19.93 -12.52
C ASN A 139 15.80 -21.24 -11.72
N PRO A 140 16.94 -21.93 -11.52
CA PRO A 140 17.00 -23.10 -10.65
C PRO A 140 16.54 -22.82 -9.20
N PRO A 141 15.78 -23.74 -8.56
CA PRO A 141 15.24 -24.98 -9.12
C PRO A 141 14.04 -24.69 -10.03
N HIS A 142 14.18 -25.03 -11.31
CA HIS A 142 13.15 -24.78 -12.32
C HIS A 142 11.87 -25.52 -11.95
N ILE A 143 10.80 -24.78 -11.68
CA ILE A 143 9.47 -25.40 -11.57
C ILE A 143 8.92 -25.73 -12.97
N PRO A 144 8.09 -26.78 -13.12
CA PRO A 144 7.46 -27.13 -14.39
C PRO A 144 6.51 -26.04 -14.92
N ASP A 145 6.30 -25.99 -16.23
CA ASP A 145 5.35 -25.08 -16.88
C ASP A 145 3.94 -25.15 -16.27
N LYS A 146 3.51 -26.34 -15.84
CA LYS A 146 2.24 -26.55 -15.15
C LYS A 146 2.13 -25.78 -13.84
N GLU A 147 3.22 -25.65 -13.08
CA GLU A 147 3.22 -24.92 -11.81
C GLU A 147 3.17 -23.41 -12.04
N PHE A 148 3.91 -22.92 -13.03
CA PHE A 148 3.82 -21.52 -13.45
C PHE A 148 2.44 -21.16 -14.03
N ALA A 149 1.85 -22.06 -14.82
CA ALA A 149 0.52 -21.90 -15.40
C ALA A 149 -0.56 -21.67 -14.35
N LYS A 150 -0.45 -22.27 -13.16
CA LYS A 150 -1.38 -22.01 -12.04
C LYS A 150 -1.41 -20.55 -11.61
N GLY A 151 -0.26 -19.85 -11.66
CA GLY A 151 -0.22 -18.42 -11.37
C GLY A 151 -0.99 -17.62 -12.40
N ILE A 152 -0.87 -17.96 -13.69
CA ILE A 152 -1.65 -17.30 -14.75
C ILE A 152 -3.15 -17.65 -14.62
N THR A 153 -3.49 -18.90 -14.32
CA THR A 153 -4.87 -19.31 -14.03
C THR A 153 -5.46 -18.48 -12.89
N TYR A 154 -4.73 -18.30 -11.80
CA TYR A 154 -5.16 -17.45 -10.69
C TYR A 154 -5.45 -16.01 -11.14
N LEU A 155 -4.58 -15.42 -11.97
CA LEU A 155 -4.82 -14.07 -12.49
C LEU A 155 -6.08 -13.97 -13.35
N ILE A 156 -6.42 -15.02 -14.10
CA ILE A 156 -7.67 -15.10 -14.87
C ILE A 156 -8.86 -15.23 -13.91
N GLU A 157 -8.79 -16.12 -12.91
CA GLU A 157 -9.85 -16.35 -11.92
C GLU A 157 -10.16 -15.09 -11.10
N GLN A 158 -9.12 -14.33 -10.72
CA GLN A 158 -9.25 -13.06 -10.01
C GLN A 158 -9.56 -11.87 -10.94
N LYS A 159 -9.83 -12.11 -12.23
CA LYS A 159 -10.17 -11.10 -13.23
C LYS A 159 -9.10 -10.01 -13.43
N VAL A 160 -7.85 -10.32 -13.09
CA VAL A 160 -6.69 -9.48 -13.40
C VAL A 160 -6.33 -9.58 -14.88
N LEU A 161 -6.55 -10.76 -15.48
CA LEU A 161 -6.41 -10.98 -16.92
C LEU A 161 -7.77 -11.32 -17.53
N ASP A 162 -8.17 -10.56 -18.55
CA ASP A 162 -9.38 -10.84 -19.34
C ASP A 162 -9.02 -11.76 -20.53
N VAL A 163 -9.50 -12.99 -20.48
CA VAL A 163 -9.24 -14.06 -21.46
C VAL A 163 -10.55 -14.74 -21.81
N GLN A 164 -10.89 -14.78 -23.10
CA GLN A 164 -12.24 -15.18 -23.55
C GLN A 164 -12.44 -16.69 -23.52
N GLU A 165 -11.42 -17.46 -23.88
CA GLU A 165 -11.54 -18.90 -24.10
C GLU A 165 -10.28 -19.64 -23.67
N SER A 166 -10.45 -20.74 -22.95
CA SER A 166 -9.37 -21.70 -22.68
C SER A 166 -9.22 -22.71 -23.82
N GLY A 167 -8.20 -23.55 -23.73
CA GLY A 167 -8.04 -24.74 -24.58
C GLY A 167 -7.69 -25.95 -23.71
N ASP A 168 -7.75 -27.14 -24.31
CA ASP A 168 -7.71 -28.40 -23.54
C ASP A 168 -6.28 -28.83 -23.15
N GLU A 169 -5.26 -28.44 -23.91
CA GLU A 169 -3.89 -28.90 -23.71
C GLU A 169 -2.95 -27.74 -23.34
N LEU A 170 -2.27 -27.87 -22.20
CA LEU A 170 -1.30 -26.89 -21.72
C LEU A 170 -0.14 -26.73 -22.72
N TYR A 171 0.05 -25.51 -23.20
CA TYR A 171 1.13 -25.15 -24.11
C TYR A 171 1.66 -23.75 -23.80
N ILE A 172 2.93 -23.67 -23.37
CA ILE A 172 3.65 -22.40 -23.18
C ILE A 172 4.83 -22.36 -24.17
N PRO A 173 4.88 -21.40 -25.10
CA PRO A 173 6.01 -21.28 -26.01
C PRO A 173 7.31 -21.03 -25.25
N LYS A 174 8.38 -21.76 -25.59
CA LYS A 174 9.68 -21.62 -24.92
C LYS A 174 10.23 -20.20 -24.93
N TRP A 175 9.98 -19.45 -26.00
CA TRP A 175 10.43 -18.07 -26.13
C TRP A 175 9.73 -17.12 -25.15
N PHE A 176 8.57 -17.47 -24.60
CA PHE A 176 7.84 -16.65 -23.63
C PHE A 176 8.66 -16.39 -22.36
N LYS A 177 9.57 -17.31 -22.01
CA LYS A 177 10.52 -17.13 -20.90
C LYS A 177 11.35 -15.85 -21.01
N PHE A 178 11.64 -15.36 -22.23
CA PHE A 178 12.36 -14.09 -22.40
C PHE A 178 11.51 -12.90 -21.95
N THR A 179 10.24 -12.86 -22.35
CA THR A 179 9.30 -11.83 -21.92
C THR A 179 9.11 -11.84 -20.40
N THR A 180 8.96 -13.04 -19.81
CA THR A 180 8.87 -13.21 -18.35
C THR A 180 10.16 -12.81 -17.63
N ALA A 181 11.33 -13.02 -18.23
CA ALA A 181 12.60 -12.57 -17.68
C ALA A 181 12.74 -11.04 -17.68
N TRP A 182 12.31 -10.38 -18.76
CA TRP A 182 12.26 -8.91 -18.79
C TRP A 182 11.31 -8.36 -17.74
N TRP A 183 10.13 -8.96 -17.58
CA TRP A 183 9.19 -8.54 -16.55
C TRP A 183 9.73 -8.77 -15.14
N SER A 184 10.20 -9.98 -14.83
CA SER A 184 10.70 -10.32 -13.49
C SER A 184 11.95 -9.55 -13.07
N SER A 185 12.68 -8.97 -14.02
CA SER A 185 13.81 -8.07 -13.78
C SER A 185 13.45 -6.58 -13.81
N GLY A 186 12.17 -6.24 -13.98
CA GLY A 186 11.67 -4.86 -14.00
C GLY A 186 11.96 -4.09 -15.30
N GLN A 187 12.32 -4.77 -16.39
CA GLN A 187 12.56 -4.14 -17.69
C GLN A 187 11.26 -3.80 -18.44
N ILE A 188 10.18 -4.52 -18.14
CA ILE A 188 8.83 -4.20 -18.62
C ILE A 188 7.87 -4.15 -17.43
N THR A 189 6.83 -3.32 -17.54
CA THR A 189 5.83 -3.13 -16.50
C THR A 189 4.89 -4.32 -16.38
N ASP A 190 4.21 -4.43 -15.24
CA ASP A 190 3.13 -5.40 -15.00
C ASP A 190 2.06 -5.31 -16.10
N THR A 191 1.59 -4.11 -16.41
CA THR A 191 0.63 -3.86 -17.52
C THR A 191 1.11 -4.42 -18.85
N THR A 192 2.37 -4.16 -19.22
CA THR A 192 2.93 -4.65 -20.49
C THR A 192 2.96 -6.19 -20.51
N TYR A 193 3.36 -6.79 -19.40
CA TYR A 193 3.46 -8.24 -19.28
C TYR A 193 2.07 -8.91 -19.27
N ALA A 194 1.10 -8.34 -18.55
CA ALA A 194 -0.29 -8.79 -18.52
C ALA A 194 -0.92 -8.77 -19.92
N HIS A 195 -0.79 -7.65 -20.64
CA HIS A 195 -1.27 -7.55 -22.02
C HIS A 195 -0.61 -8.56 -22.96
N ALA A 196 0.70 -8.82 -22.79
CA ALA A 196 1.38 -9.85 -23.56
C ALA A 196 0.81 -11.26 -23.28
N ILE A 197 0.52 -11.60 -22.02
CA ILE A 197 -0.13 -12.86 -21.67
C ILE A 197 -1.52 -12.94 -22.30
N GLN A 198 -2.35 -11.92 -22.12
CA GLN A 198 -3.72 -11.89 -22.65
C GLN A 198 -3.73 -12.07 -24.17
N TYR A 199 -2.87 -11.35 -24.88
CA TYR A 199 -2.75 -11.49 -26.33
C TYR A 199 -2.40 -12.92 -26.73
N LEU A 200 -1.41 -13.54 -26.07
CA LEU A 200 -0.99 -14.90 -26.42
C LEU A 200 -2.05 -15.95 -26.13
N LEU A 201 -2.83 -15.78 -25.06
CA LEU A 201 -3.94 -16.66 -24.74
C LEU A 201 -5.11 -16.48 -25.72
N ASN A 202 -5.49 -15.24 -26.03
CA ASN A 202 -6.60 -14.94 -26.93
C ASN A 202 -6.31 -15.38 -28.38
N GLU A 203 -5.09 -15.17 -28.87
CA GLU A 203 -4.65 -15.60 -30.20
C GLU A 203 -4.20 -17.08 -30.25
N LYS A 204 -4.32 -17.81 -29.13
CA LYS A 204 -3.97 -19.24 -29.00
C LYS A 204 -2.50 -19.57 -29.32
N PHE A 205 -1.61 -18.57 -29.24
CA PHE A 205 -0.16 -18.82 -29.25
C PHE A 205 0.34 -19.42 -27.94
N MET A 206 -0.41 -19.25 -26.86
CA MET A 206 -0.25 -19.92 -25.57
C MET A 206 -1.59 -20.52 -25.17
N ILE A 207 -1.59 -21.68 -24.53
CA ILE A 207 -2.79 -22.34 -24.04
C ILE A 207 -2.58 -22.69 -22.58
N ILE A 208 -3.47 -22.19 -21.72
CA ILE A 208 -3.53 -22.54 -20.31
C ILE A 208 -4.93 -23.08 -20.05
N PRO A 209 -5.08 -24.37 -19.70
CA PRO A 209 -6.37 -24.92 -19.32
C PRO A 209 -6.84 -24.28 -18.02
N PHE A 210 -8.03 -23.67 -18.06
CA PHE A 210 -8.72 -23.18 -16.88
C PHE A 210 -10.21 -23.50 -17.00
N ASN A 211 -10.84 -23.78 -15.86
CA ASN A 211 -12.26 -24.05 -15.79
C ASN A 211 -13.00 -22.72 -15.67
N GLN A 212 -13.99 -22.47 -16.53
CA GLN A 212 -14.84 -21.27 -16.41
C GLN A 212 -15.92 -21.41 -15.32
N GLU A 213 -15.98 -22.53 -14.61
CA GLU A 213 -16.90 -22.76 -13.50
C GLU A 213 -16.30 -22.30 -12.16
N SER A 214 -16.23 -20.98 -11.98
CA SER A 214 -16.14 -20.36 -10.66
C SER A 214 -16.70 -18.93 -10.69
N SER A 215 -17.93 -18.81 -11.17
CA SER A 215 -18.78 -17.64 -10.88
C SER A 215 -19.93 -18.04 -9.94
N ASP A 216 -19.66 -18.90 -8.97
CA ASP A 216 -20.46 -19.02 -7.76
C ASP A 216 -19.64 -19.75 -6.70
N SER A 217 -18.93 -19.00 -5.85
CA SER A 217 -18.38 -19.57 -4.61
C SER A 217 -18.63 -18.60 -3.48
N THR A 218 -19.60 -18.97 -2.68
CA THR A 218 -19.78 -18.69 -1.26
C THR A 218 -18.49 -18.17 -0.61
N THR A 219 -18.60 -16.97 -0.02
CA THR A 219 -17.70 -16.43 0.99
C THR A 219 -17.54 -17.46 2.11
N GLU A 220 -16.47 -18.24 2.06
CA GLU A 220 -15.92 -18.89 3.25
C GLU A 220 -14.89 -17.91 3.82
N ASP A 221 -15.33 -17.16 4.83
CA ASP A 221 -14.48 -16.40 5.74
C ASP A 221 -13.38 -17.33 6.29
N PHE A 222 -12.13 -17.07 5.93
CA PHE A 222 -11.00 -17.57 6.71
C PHE A 222 -10.69 -16.55 7.81
N LEU A 223 -11.27 -16.78 8.98
CA LEU A 223 -10.74 -16.37 10.28
C LEU A 223 -9.95 -17.53 10.91
#